data_AF-A0A2D4JG25-F1
#
_entry.id   AF-A0A2D4JG25-F1
#
_cell.length_a   1.000
_cell.length_b   1.000
_cell.length_c   1.000
_cell.angle_alpha   90.00
_cell.angle_beta   90.00
_cell.angle_gamma   90.00
#
_symmetry.space_group_name_H-M   'P 1'
#
loop_
_entity.id
_entity.type
_entity.pdbx_description
1 polymer ?
#
loop_
_entity_poly.entity_id
_entity_poly.type
_entity_poly.pdbx_seq_one_letter_code
_entity_poly.pdbx_strand_id
1 'polypeptide(L)'
;GYPQVQIKNLSEVLLQNKWPFLKDVSNVDDPPHTIHRKHKVKVAVLISGAGTSLSALLAYAKEPASCSEVVLVIANRSGVEELRNATLAGIPTRVIDHKLYGSRSEYEGTID
;
A
#
# COMPACT_ATOMS: atom_id res chain seq x y z
N GLY A 1 4.38 25.69 17.32
CA GLY A 1 5.06 24.58 17.99
C GLY A 1 4.03 23.74 18.69
N TYR A 2 3.99 22.44 18.44
CA TYR A 2 3.02 21.53 19.06
C TYR A 2 3.44 21.23 20.50
N PRO A 3 2.50 21.15 21.47
CA PRO A 3 2.82 20.83 22.85
C PRO A 3 3.33 19.39 22.96
N GLN A 4 4.51 19.22 23.54
CA GLN A 4 5.12 17.91 23.78
C GLN A 4 4.44 17.29 25.01
N VAL A 5 3.70 16.20 24.80
CA VAL A 5 3.02 15.47 25.88
C VAL A 5 3.96 14.41 26.44
N GLN A 6 4.28 14.51 27.73
CA GLN A 6 5.02 13.47 28.44
C GLN A 6 4.05 12.46 29.06
N ILE A 7 4.12 11.21 28.61
CA ILE A 7 3.34 10.11 29.16
C ILE A 7 4.20 9.40 30.21
N LYS A 8 3.80 9.50 31.48
CA LYS A 8 4.44 8.78 32.59
C LYS A 8 3.95 7.33 32.58
N ASN A 9 4.83 6.39 32.98
CA ASN A 9 4.52 4.96 33.14
C ASN A 9 4.12 4.21 31.86
N LEU A 10 4.46 4.73 30.68
CA LEU A 10 4.19 4.08 29.40
C LEU A 10 4.80 2.67 29.33
N SER A 11 6.03 2.50 29.78
CA SER A 11 6.75 1.21 29.75
C SER A 11 6.07 0.13 30.60
N GLU A 12 5.55 0.50 31.77
CA GLU A 12 4.89 -0.43 32.69
C GLU A 12 3.56 -0.96 32.13
N VAL A 13 2.75 -0.05 31.58
CA VAL A 13 1.47 -0.39 30.93
C VAL A 13 1.69 -1.25 29.68
N LEU A 14 2.74 -0.95 28.92
CA LEU A 14 3.11 -1.68 27.72
C LEU A 14 3.53 -3.14 28.00
N LEU A 15 4.22 -3.38 29.12
CA LEU A 15 4.61 -4.72 29.56
C LEU A 15 3.41 -5.52 30.13
N GLN A 16 2.51 -4.87 30.87
CA GLN A 16 1.34 -5.51 31.47
C GLN A 16 0.32 -6.00 30.42
N ASN A 17 0.17 -5.28 29.31
CA ASN A 17 -0.84 -5.61 28.28
C ASN A 17 -0.41 -6.72 27.30
N LYS A 18 0.73 -7.39 27.52
CA LYS A 18 1.29 -8.43 26.62
C LYS A 18 1.18 -8.05 25.14
N TRP A 19 1.50 -6.79 24.82
CA TRP A 19 1.52 -6.35 23.43
C TRP A 19 2.65 -7.07 22.69
N PRO A 20 2.35 -7.85 21.63
CA PRO A 20 3.31 -8.73 20.99
C PRO A 20 4.47 -7.99 20.29
N PHE A 21 4.36 -6.68 20.11
CA PHE A 21 5.35 -5.83 19.44
C PHE A 21 6.54 -5.39 20.32
N LEU A 22 6.49 -5.58 21.64
CA LEU A 22 7.53 -5.07 22.56
C LEU A 22 8.65 -6.07 22.90
N LYS A 23 8.63 -7.27 22.34
CA LYS A 23 9.65 -8.28 22.60
C LYS A 23 11.01 -7.97 21.95
N ASP A 24 11.09 -6.93 21.13
CA ASP A 24 12.26 -6.64 20.28
C ASP A 24 12.91 -5.28 20.60
N VAL A 25 12.67 -4.71 21.79
CA VAL A 25 13.19 -3.39 22.22
C VAL A 25 14.46 -3.51 23.07
N SER A 26 15.27 -4.55 22.86
CA SER A 26 16.57 -4.67 23.54
C SER A 26 17.68 -3.82 22.91
N ASN A 27 17.41 -3.12 21.81
CA ASN A 27 18.38 -2.24 21.15
C ASN A 27 17.90 -0.79 21.16
N VAL A 28 18.52 0.04 22.00
CA VAL A 28 18.10 1.44 22.26
C VAL A 28 18.55 2.40 21.14
N ASP A 29 19.32 1.92 20.16
CA ASP A 29 19.85 2.73 19.04
C ASP A 29 19.07 2.55 17.72
N ASP A 30 18.05 1.68 17.69
CA ASP A 30 17.19 1.54 16.52
C ASP A 30 15.99 2.50 16.61
N PRO A 31 15.75 3.38 15.60
CA PRO A 31 14.51 4.15 15.54
C PRO A 31 13.31 3.20 15.54
N PRO A 32 12.09 3.66 15.89
CA PRO A 32 10.89 2.82 15.95
C PRO A 32 10.45 2.43 14.52
N HIS A 33 11.24 1.61 13.86
CA HIS A 33 10.89 0.87 12.68
C HIS A 33 10.44 -0.48 13.18
N THR A 34 9.14 -0.56 13.43
CA THR A 34 8.38 -1.78 13.66
C THR A 34 9.00 -2.91 12.83
N ILE A 35 9.54 -3.92 13.51
CA ILE A 35 10.14 -5.08 12.89
C ILE A 35 9.01 -5.88 12.23
N HIS A 36 8.61 -5.45 11.04
CA HIS A 36 7.87 -6.26 10.07
C HIS A 36 8.87 -6.67 9.00
N ARG A 37 9.58 -7.77 9.29
CA ARG A 37 10.43 -8.40 8.29
C ARG A 37 9.59 -8.84 7.09
N LYS A 38 9.83 -8.11 5.99
CA LYS A 38 10.17 -8.58 4.64
C LYS A 38 9.08 -8.99 3.65
N HIS A 39 7.83 -9.18 4.03
CA HIS A 39 6.78 -9.48 3.05
C HIS A 39 5.87 -8.27 2.84
N LYS A 40 6.22 -7.46 1.83
CA LYS A 40 5.26 -6.49 1.29
C LYS A 40 4.07 -7.25 0.73
N VAL A 41 2.87 -6.81 1.08
CA VAL A 41 1.63 -7.33 0.52
C VAL A 41 1.58 -6.92 -0.94
N LYS A 42 1.43 -7.90 -1.83
CA LYS A 42 1.25 -7.63 -3.26
C LYS A 42 -0.15 -7.08 -3.49
N VAL A 43 -0.23 -5.88 -4.05
CA VAL A 43 -1.49 -5.17 -4.31
C VAL A 43 -1.63 -4.92 -5.81
N ALA A 44 -2.81 -5.25 -6.33
CA ALA A 44 -3.26 -4.80 -7.64
C ALA A 44 -4.16 -3.56 -7.47
N VAL A 45 -3.94 -2.53 -8.27
CA VAL A 45 -4.72 -1.28 -8.24
C VAL A 45 -5.64 -1.24 -9.46
N LEU A 46 -6.95 -1.15 -9.23
CA LEU A 46 -7.94 -0.97 -10.28
C LEU A 46 -8.29 0.52 -10.44
N ILE A 47 -8.11 1.05 -11.65
CA ILE A 47 -8.41 2.45 -12.00
C ILE A 47 -9.56 2.53 -13.01
N SER A 48 -10.45 3.49 -12.79
CA SER A 48 -11.69 3.64 -13.59
C SER A 48 -11.80 4.97 -14.34
N GLY A 49 -10.83 5.88 -14.19
CA GLY A 49 -10.79 7.23 -14.77
C GLY A 49 -9.49 7.98 -14.43
N ALA A 50 -9.45 9.31 -14.64
CA ALA A 50 -8.35 10.20 -14.21
C ALA A 50 -8.39 10.34 -12.68
N GLY A 51 -7.96 9.31 -11.98
CA GLY A 51 -8.04 9.16 -10.55
C GLY A 51 -7.05 9.92 -9.67
N THR A 52 -5.99 10.65 -10.07
CA THR A 52 -4.96 11.36 -9.24
C THR A 52 -4.30 10.60 -8.05
N SER A 53 -4.86 9.49 -7.58
CA SER A 53 -4.51 8.78 -6.35
C SER A 53 -3.42 7.73 -6.56
N LEU A 54 -3.21 7.30 -7.81
CA LEU A 54 -2.22 6.29 -8.14
C LEU A 54 -0.80 6.76 -7.79
N SER A 55 -0.45 8.01 -8.09
CA SER A 55 0.87 8.56 -7.76
C SER A 55 1.16 8.56 -6.26
N ALA A 56 0.16 8.82 -5.41
CA ALA A 56 0.29 8.79 -3.96
C ALA A 56 0.48 7.35 -3.44
N LEU A 57 -0.29 6.40 -3.97
CA LEU A 57 -0.15 4.97 -3.65
C LEU A 57 1.22 4.43 -4.08
N LEU A 58 1.69 4.83 -5.25
CA LEU A 58 3.01 4.49 -5.77
C LEU A 58 4.13 5.07 -4.92
N ALA A 59 4.00 6.32 -4.48
CA ALA A 59 4.97 6.96 -3.60
C ALA A 59 5.03 6.21 -2.26
N TYR A 60 3.89 5.90 -1.67
CA TYR A 60 3.82 5.15 -0.41
C TYR A 60 4.40 3.74 -0.57
N ALA A 61 4.09 3.00 -1.64
CA ALA A 61 4.62 1.65 -1.86
C ALA A 61 6.16 1.60 -2.00
N LYS A 62 6.78 2.71 -2.39
CA LYS A 62 8.26 2.85 -2.48
C LYS A 62 8.92 3.08 -1.12
N GLU A 63 8.18 3.53 -0.11
CA GLU A 63 8.76 3.79 1.20
C GLU A 63 9.27 2.49 1.85
N PRO A 64 10.44 2.50 2.53
CA PRO A 64 10.96 1.34 3.24
C PRO A 64 10.04 0.87 4.37
N ALA A 65 9.28 1.80 4.97
CA ALA A 65 8.30 1.52 6.02
C ALA A 65 6.96 0.99 5.46
N SER A 66 6.80 0.93 4.14
CA SER A 66 5.56 0.50 3.53
C SER A 66 5.38 -1.01 3.59
N CYS A 67 4.19 -1.41 4.01
CA CYS A 67 3.75 -2.79 4.04
C CYS A 67 3.19 -3.27 2.69
N SER A 68 3.12 -2.43 1.65
CA SER A 68 2.52 -2.75 0.36
C SER A 68 3.49 -2.61 -0.81
N GLU A 69 3.30 -3.50 -1.79
CA GLU A 69 4.01 -3.50 -3.08
C GLU A 69 2.97 -3.52 -4.19
N VAL A 70 2.96 -2.48 -5.01
CA VAL A 70 2.05 -2.41 -6.17
C VAL A 70 2.67 -3.24 -7.29
N VAL A 71 2.04 -4.37 -7.62
CA VAL A 71 2.55 -5.33 -8.61
C VAL A 71 1.82 -5.25 -9.96
N LEU A 72 0.63 -4.66 -9.99
CA LEU A 72 -0.20 -4.57 -11.19
C LEU A 72 -1.14 -3.37 -11.09
N VAL A 73 -1.33 -2.67 -12.21
CA VAL A 73 -2.38 -1.66 -12.36
C VAL A 73 -3.31 -2.07 -13.50
N ILE A 74 -4.61 -2.16 -13.22
CA ILE A 74 -5.65 -2.53 -14.19
C ILE A 74 -6.55 -1.33 -14.43
N ALA A 75 -6.71 -0.89 -15.68
CA ALA A 75 -7.66 0.15 -16.05
C ALA A 75 -8.88 -0.43 -16.76
N ASN A 76 -10.05 0.13 -16.48
CA ASN A 76 -11.28 -0.24 -17.18
C ASN A 76 -11.49 0.45 -18.54
N ARG A 77 -10.58 1.35 -18.94
CA ARG A 77 -10.61 2.12 -20.19
C ARG A 77 -9.19 2.45 -20.66
N SER A 78 -8.99 2.58 -21.96
CA SER A 78 -7.72 3.01 -22.54
C SER A 78 -7.54 4.53 -22.46
N GLY A 79 -6.30 5.01 -22.56
CA GLY A 79 -6.00 6.45 -22.65
C GLY A 79 -5.99 7.23 -21.33
N VAL A 80 -5.94 6.54 -20.18
CA VAL A 80 -5.79 7.20 -18.88
C VAL A 80 -4.32 7.60 -18.66
N GLU A 81 -4.05 8.87 -18.34
CA GLU A 81 -2.70 9.36 -18.05
C GLU A 81 -2.01 8.57 -16.91
N GLU A 82 -2.79 8.04 -15.97
CA GLU A 82 -2.31 7.18 -14.89
C GLU A 82 -1.66 5.89 -15.35
N LEU A 83 -2.13 5.27 -16.43
CA LEU A 83 -1.48 4.09 -17.00
C LEU A 83 -0.07 4.44 -17.50
N ARG A 84 0.08 5.63 -18.08
CA ARG A 84 1.39 6.14 -18.50
C ARG A 84 2.29 6.34 -17.29
N ASN A 85 1.76 6.94 -16.22
CA ASN A 85 2.51 7.15 -14.97
C ASN A 85 2.93 5.84 -14.30
N ALA A 86 2.06 4.83 -14.27
CA ALA A 86 2.40 3.50 -13.74
C ALA A 86 3.45 2.79 -14.60
N THR A 87 3.33 2.89 -15.92
CA THR A 87 4.33 2.35 -16.85
C THR A 87 5.69 3.03 -16.66
N LEU A 88 5.72 4.35 -16.50
CA LEU A 88 6.93 5.12 -16.18
C LEU A 88 7.52 4.76 -14.81
N ALA A 89 6.68 4.36 -13.85
CA ALA A 89 7.11 3.87 -12.56
C ALA A 89 7.62 2.40 -12.59
N GLY A 90 7.63 1.76 -13.77
CA GLY A 90 8.11 0.39 -13.96
C GLY A 90 7.12 -0.70 -13.55
N ILE A 91 5.84 -0.36 -13.39
CA ILE A 91 4.82 -1.31 -12.94
C ILE A 91 4.03 -1.85 -14.12
N PRO A 92 3.80 -3.17 -14.18
CA PRO A 92 2.94 -3.78 -15.20
C PRO A 92 1.56 -3.13 -15.21
N THR A 93 1.08 -2.76 -16.40
CA THR A 93 -0.26 -2.20 -16.58
C THR A 93 -1.07 -3.06 -17.54
N ARG A 94 -2.37 -3.18 -17.30
CA ARG A 94 -3.32 -3.89 -18.17
C ARG A 94 -4.59 -3.06 -18.35
N VAL A 95 -5.14 -3.06 -19.55
CA VAL A 95 -6.44 -2.46 -19.82
C VAL A 95 -7.45 -3.57 -20.06
N ILE A 96 -8.55 -3.55 -19.31
CA ILE A 96 -9.67 -4.48 -19.46
C ILE A 96 -10.91 -3.61 -19.71
N ASP A 97 -11.27 -3.40 -20.97
CA ASP A 97 -12.42 -2.59 -21.31
C ASP A 97 -13.72 -3.36 -21.02
N HIS A 98 -14.43 -2.94 -19.98
CA HIS A 98 -15.72 -3.50 -19.57
C HIS A 98 -16.79 -3.45 -20.68
N LYS A 99 -16.66 -2.57 -21.68
CA LYS A 99 -17.60 -2.48 -22.81
C LYS A 99 -17.43 -3.60 -23.83
N LEU A 100 -16.32 -4.34 -23.77
CA LEU A 100 -16.09 -5.49 -24.64
C LEU A 100 -16.76 -6.77 -24.11
N TYR A 101 -17.41 -6.71 -22.94
CA TYR A 101 -18.07 -7.84 -22.30
C TYR A 101 -19.59 -7.66 -22.32
N GLY A 102 -20.33 -8.74 -22.62
CA GLY A 102 -21.78 -8.73 -22.76
C GLY A 102 -22.51 -8.70 -21.42
N SER A 103 -21.82 -9.02 -20.32
CA SER A 103 -22.37 -8.95 -18.97
C SER A 103 -21.30 -8.65 -17.91
N ARG A 104 -21.73 -8.16 -16.74
CA ARG A 104 -20.85 -7.92 -15.58
C ARG A 104 -20.13 -9.19 -15.11
N SER A 105 -20.80 -10.34 -15.21
CA SER A 105 -20.23 -11.63 -14.80
C SER A 105 -19.05 -12.07 -15.68
N GLU A 106 -19.09 -11.77 -16.98
CA GLU A 106 -17.97 -12.04 -17.90
C GLU A 106 -16.77 -11.12 -17.62
N TYR A 107 -17.03 -9.86 -17.27
CA TYR A 107 -15.99 -8.91 -16.90
C TYR A 107 -15.27 -9.31 -15.61
N GLU A 108 -16.00 -9.70 -14.57
CA GLU A 108 -15.42 -10.11 -13.29
C GLU A 108 -14.56 -11.38 -13.43
N GLY A 109 -14.96 -12.35 -14.26
CA GLY A 109 -14.19 -13.58 -14.49
C GLY A 109 -12.84 -13.41 -15.21
N THR A 110 -12.57 -12.22 -15.76
CA THR A 110 -11.28 -11.93 -16.44
C THR A 110 -10.27 -11.25 -15.50
N ILE A 111 -10.71 -10.85 -14.30
CA ILE A 111 -9.91 -10.09 -13.31
C ILE A 111 -9.30 -11.02 -12.23
N ASP A 112 -9.74 -12.27 -12.17
CA ASP A 112 -9.25 -13.32 -11.25
C ASP A 112 -7.81 -13.79 -11.56
#